data_AF-A0AAV4JL00-F1
#
_entry.id   AF-A0AAV4JL00-F1
#
_cell.length_a   1.000
_cell.length_b   1.000
_cell.length_c   1.000
_cell.angle_alpha   90.00
_cell.angle_beta   90.00
_cell.angle_gamma   90.00
#
_symmetry.space_group_name_H-M   'P 1'
#
loop_
_entity.id
_entity.type
_entity.pdbx_description
1 polymer ?
#
loop_
_entity_poly.entity_id
_entity_poly.type
_entity_poly.pdbx_seq_one_letter_code
_entity_poly.pdbx_strand_id
1 'polypeptide(L)'
;MGNSSSKRPSNSKPAAQEDNQAKPVKTETQLDSIEITELILPVRGKQLHVNLGLVNTVEEEIERLIADYSLNIRLEDCEMVIIKDNGDRRVMEFEHEVERYKDSLVISSNIVQLVHNPKSSNTQAPNLGSLGIALK
;
A
#
# COMPACT_ATOMS: atom_id res chain seq x y z
N MET A 1 -32.13 62.62 7.76
CA MET A 1 -31.55 62.73 9.11
C MET A 1 -31.58 61.35 9.75
N GLY A 2 -30.47 60.94 10.41
CA GLY A 2 -30.32 59.70 11.19
C GLY A 2 -29.54 58.61 10.46
N ASN A 3 -28.19 58.69 10.40
CA ASN A 3 -27.19 58.11 11.32
C ASN A 3 -27.23 56.56 11.30
N SER A 4 -26.20 55.79 10.92
CA SER A 4 -24.74 55.78 11.16
C SER A 4 -24.40 54.44 11.83
N SER A 5 -23.37 53.78 11.29
CA SER A 5 -22.40 52.95 12.00
C SER A 5 -22.71 51.47 12.32
N SER A 6 -21.87 50.65 11.69
CA SER A 6 -20.90 49.75 12.35
C SER A 6 -21.10 48.23 12.29
N LYS A 7 -20.07 47.64 11.68
CA LYS A 7 -19.25 46.51 12.17
C LYS A 7 -19.81 45.08 12.03
N ARG A 8 -19.15 44.37 11.10
CA ARG A 8 -18.68 42.97 11.13
C ARG A 8 -19.27 42.04 12.21
N PRO A 9 -19.60 40.82 11.77
CA PRO A 9 -18.93 39.62 12.27
C PRO A 9 -18.32 38.86 11.07
N SER A 10 -17.36 37.96 11.17
CA SER A 10 -16.65 37.32 12.27
C SER A 10 -15.49 36.57 11.60
N ASN A 11 -14.28 36.74 12.12
CA ASN A 11 -13.13 35.95 11.71
C ASN A 11 -13.09 34.65 12.51
N SER A 12 -12.56 33.60 11.86
CA SER A 12 -11.89 32.42 12.42
C SER A 12 -12.67 31.41 13.26
N LYS A 13 -12.99 30.26 12.62
CA LYS A 13 -12.44 28.94 13.03
C LYS A 13 -12.60 27.91 11.89
N PRO A 14 -11.51 27.37 11.31
CA PRO A 14 -11.59 26.15 10.51
C PRO A 14 -11.64 24.97 11.49
N ALA A 15 -12.77 24.28 11.55
CA ALA A 15 -12.88 23.02 12.25
C ALA A 15 -12.69 21.90 11.23
N ALA A 16 -11.69 21.07 11.52
CA ALA A 16 -11.29 19.90 10.78
C ALA A 16 -12.46 18.98 10.41
N GLN A 17 -12.47 18.53 9.15
CA GLN A 17 -12.79 17.16 8.79
C GLN A 17 -11.69 16.75 7.81
N GLU A 18 -10.62 16.19 8.37
CA GLU A 18 -10.29 14.78 8.11
C GLU A 18 -9.99 14.56 6.64
N ASP A 19 -8.70 14.75 6.34
CA ASP A 19 -7.97 13.96 5.36
C ASP A 19 -8.32 12.48 5.55
N ASN A 20 -9.38 12.05 4.89
CA ASN A 20 -9.52 10.69 4.42
C ASN A 20 -9.69 10.80 2.92
N GLN A 21 -8.62 11.24 2.25
CA GLN A 21 -8.36 10.81 0.89
C GLN A 21 -8.22 9.30 0.93
N ALA A 22 -9.36 8.60 0.96
CA ALA A 22 -9.48 7.35 0.24
C ALA A 22 -9.11 7.73 -1.20
N LYS A 23 -7.83 7.53 -1.53
CA LYS A 23 -7.37 7.60 -2.91
C LYS A 23 -8.38 6.79 -3.70
N PRO A 24 -8.93 7.32 -4.81
CA PRO A 24 -9.79 6.52 -5.65
C PRO A 24 -8.96 5.31 -6.06
N VAL A 25 -9.31 4.14 -5.51
CA VAL A 25 -8.89 2.84 -6.04
C VAL A 25 -9.12 2.97 -7.53
N LYS A 26 -8.03 3.02 -8.30
CA LYS A 26 -8.12 3.11 -9.77
C LYS A 26 -9.06 1.99 -10.16
N THR A 27 -10.18 2.35 -10.76
CA THR A 27 -11.26 1.41 -11.03
C THR A 27 -10.66 0.29 -11.87
N GLU A 28 -10.58 -0.91 -11.29
CA GLU A 28 -10.06 -2.12 -11.93
C GLU A 28 -10.71 -2.24 -13.31
N THR A 29 -9.98 -1.87 -14.36
CA THR A 29 -10.41 -2.18 -15.70
C THR A 29 -10.03 -3.65 -15.86
N GLN A 30 -11.01 -4.55 -15.81
CA GLN A 30 -10.81 -6.01 -15.92
C GLN A 30 -9.92 -6.43 -17.10
N LEU A 31 -9.74 -5.55 -18.10
CA LEU A 31 -8.85 -5.71 -19.25
C LEU A 31 -7.35 -5.74 -18.90
N ASP A 32 -6.94 -5.12 -17.79
CA ASP A 32 -5.53 -5.02 -17.37
C ASP A 32 -5.32 -5.72 -16.02
N SER A 33 -5.80 -6.96 -15.90
CA SER A 33 -5.56 -7.80 -14.72
C SER A 33 -4.77 -9.04 -15.08
N ILE A 34 -4.10 -9.64 -14.09
CA ILE A 34 -3.41 -10.91 -14.21
C ILE A 34 -3.98 -11.92 -13.22
N GLU A 35 -4.37 -13.08 -13.73
CA GLU A 35 -4.80 -14.20 -12.90
C GLU A 35 -3.58 -14.85 -12.24
N ILE A 36 -3.63 -14.89 -10.91
CA ILE A 36 -2.70 -15.60 -10.06
C ILE A 36 -3.40 -16.87 -9.58
N THR A 37 -2.91 -18.02 -10.03
CA THR A 37 -3.45 -19.33 -9.69
C THR A 37 -2.97 -19.85 -8.33
N GLU A 38 -1.95 -19.22 -7.75
CA GLU A 38 -1.46 -19.62 -6.44
C GLU A 38 -1.07 -18.41 -5.60
N LEU A 39 -2.06 -17.81 -4.93
CA LEU A 39 -1.84 -16.87 -3.85
C LEU A 39 -1.91 -17.58 -2.49
N ILE A 40 -0.84 -17.49 -1.70
CA ILE A 40 -0.79 -17.98 -0.32
C ILE A 40 -0.99 -16.81 0.66
N LEU A 41 -2.04 -16.88 1.47
CA LEU A 41 -2.30 -15.90 2.53
C LEU A 41 -1.62 -16.28 3.86
N PRO A 42 -1.22 -15.29 4.68
CA PRO A 42 -0.39 -15.52 5.87
C PRO A 42 -1.12 -16.29 6.98
N VAL A 43 -2.45 -16.25 7.01
CA VAL A 43 -3.26 -16.78 8.12
C VAL A 43 -3.79 -18.19 7.86
N ARG A 44 -3.74 -18.66 6.60
CA ARG A 44 -4.45 -19.89 6.19
C ARG A 44 -3.63 -20.87 5.36
N GLY A 45 -2.50 -20.45 4.78
CA GLY A 45 -1.71 -21.33 3.90
C GLY A 45 -2.52 -21.91 2.73
N LYS A 46 -3.68 -21.32 2.41
CA LYS A 46 -4.57 -21.79 1.35
C LYS A 46 -4.12 -21.16 0.03
N GLN A 47 -3.99 -21.99 -0.99
CA GLN A 47 -3.87 -21.59 -2.39
C GLN A 47 -5.19 -20.96 -2.84
N LEU A 48 -5.12 -19.71 -3.27
CA LEU A 48 -6.24 -18.94 -3.78
C LEU A 48 -5.98 -18.52 -5.22
N HIS A 49 -7.06 -18.46 -6.00
CA HIS A 49 -7.04 -17.84 -7.31
C HIS A 49 -7.51 -16.40 -7.17
N VAL A 50 -6.67 -15.45 -7.54
CA VAL A 50 -6.97 -14.01 -7.47
C VAL A 50 -6.58 -13.33 -8.78
N ASN A 51 -7.28 -12.26 -9.15
CA ASN A 51 -6.85 -11.40 -10.25
C ASN A 51 -6.20 -10.16 -9.66
N LEU A 52 -4.92 -9.91 -9.93
CA LEU A 52 -4.28 -8.67 -9.52
C LEU A 52 -4.46 -7.60 -10.61
N GLY A 53 -4.83 -6.38 -10.25
CA GLY A 53 -4.88 -5.27 -11.19
C GLY A 53 -3.46 -4.84 -11.58
N LEU A 54 -3.11 -4.91 -12.87
CA LEU A 54 -1.78 -4.54 -13.36
C LEU A 54 -1.49 -3.04 -13.17
N VAL A 55 -2.52 -2.21 -13.29
CA VAL A 55 -2.47 -0.74 -13.13
C VAL A 55 -2.47 -0.27 -11.67
N ASN A 56 -2.70 -1.21 -10.74
CA ASN A 56 -2.68 -0.96 -9.31
C ASN A 56 -1.26 -1.10 -8.80
N THR A 57 -0.93 -0.33 -7.77
CA THR A 57 0.30 -0.53 -7.03
C THR A 57 0.23 -1.81 -6.21
N VAL A 58 1.40 -2.37 -5.87
CA VAL A 58 1.49 -3.51 -4.97
C VAL A 58 0.85 -3.18 -3.61
N GLU A 59 0.99 -1.95 -3.14
CA GLU A 59 0.33 -1.47 -1.92
C GLU A 59 -1.20 -1.55 -2.03
N GLU A 60 -1.78 -1.02 -3.11
CA GLU A 60 -3.22 -1.04 -3.37
C GLU A 60 -3.75 -2.48 -3.46
N GLU A 61 -2.99 -3.38 -4.09
CA GLU A 61 -3.35 -4.80 -4.18
C GLU A 61 -3.28 -5.51 -2.83
N ILE A 62 -2.27 -5.23 -2.01
CA ILE A 62 -2.19 -5.79 -0.65
C ILE A 62 -3.35 -5.28 0.20
N GLU A 63 -3.66 -3.98 0.16
CA GLU A 63 -4.80 -3.39 0.88
C GLU A 63 -6.12 -4.05 0.47
N ARG A 64 -6.33 -4.23 -0.84
CA ARG A 64 -7.50 -4.94 -1.37
C ARG A 64 -7.55 -6.38 -0.88
N LEU A 65 -6.45 -7.13 -0.94
CA LEU A 65 -6.39 -8.51 -0.45
C LEU A 65 -6.68 -8.61 1.06
N ILE A 66 -6.19 -7.66 1.86
CA ILE A 66 -6.47 -7.59 3.30
C ILE A 66 -7.98 -7.38 3.52
N ALA A 67 -8.59 -6.45 2.79
CA ALA A 67 -10.01 -6.16 2.90
C ALA A 67 -10.89 -7.33 2.42
N ASP A 68 -10.65 -7.85 1.21
CA ASP A 68 -11.41 -8.91 0.56
C ASP A 68 -11.40 -10.21 1.37
N TYR A 69 -10.25 -10.54 1.98
CA TYR A 69 -10.09 -11.74 2.80
C TYR A 69 -10.25 -11.49 4.30
N SER A 70 -10.64 -10.28 4.70
CA SER A 70 -10.85 -9.88 6.11
C SER A 70 -9.66 -10.26 7.00
N LEU A 71 -8.45 -9.98 6.53
CA LEU A 71 -7.22 -10.30 7.25
C LEU A 71 -6.99 -9.26 8.36
N ASN A 72 -6.72 -9.74 9.58
CA ASN A 72 -6.40 -8.87 10.72
C ASN A 72 -4.88 -8.61 10.78
N ILE A 73 -4.34 -8.02 9.72
CA ILE A 73 -2.91 -7.68 9.55
C ILE A 73 -2.79 -6.23 9.09
N ARG A 74 -1.72 -5.55 9.50
CA ARG A 74 -1.48 -4.16 9.07
C ARG A 74 -0.78 -4.17 7.72
N LEU A 75 -1.14 -3.23 6.85
CA LEU A 75 -0.55 -3.07 5.52
C LEU A 75 0.98 -2.93 5.59
N GLU A 76 1.49 -2.16 6.54
CA GLU A 76 2.94 -1.94 6.78
C GLU A 76 3.72 -3.20 7.18
N ASP A 77 3.03 -4.20 7.72
CA ASP A 77 3.60 -5.48 8.12
C ASP A 77 3.42 -6.54 7.01
N CYS A 78 2.99 -6.15 5.81
CA CYS A 78 2.71 -7.08 4.72
C CYS A 78 3.74 -6.95 3.60
N GLU A 79 4.04 -8.06 2.95
CA GLU A 79 4.88 -8.10 1.76
C GLU A 79 4.27 -9.06 0.75
N MET A 80 4.15 -8.65 -0.50
CA MET A 80 3.78 -9.58 -1.58
C MET A 80 5.06 -10.14 -2.19
N VAL A 81 5.21 -11.45 -2.19
CA VAL A 81 6.45 -12.14 -2.57
C VAL A 81 6.15 -13.15 -3.67
N ILE A 82 6.91 -13.08 -4.75
CA ILE A 82 6.89 -14.08 -5.82
C ILE A 82 7.93 -15.14 -5.47
N ILE A 83 7.49 -16.39 -5.36
CA ILE A 83 8.33 -17.57 -5.21
C ILE A 83 8.43 -18.25 -6.57
N LYS A 84 9.65 -18.36 -7.08
CA LYS A 84 9.93 -19.01 -8.37
C LYS A 84 10.07 -20.52 -8.21
N ASP A 85 10.00 -21.22 -9.34
CA ASP A 85 10.20 -22.67 -9.46
C ASP A 85 11.54 -23.16 -8.87
N ASN A 86 12.60 -22.37 -9.00
CA ASN A 86 13.92 -22.64 -8.44
C ASN A 86 14.04 -22.33 -6.94
N GLY A 87 12.95 -21.89 -6.29
CA GLY A 87 12.91 -21.48 -4.89
C GLY A 87 13.38 -20.04 -4.63
N ASP A 88 13.76 -19.29 -5.66
CA ASP A 88 14.12 -17.88 -5.50
C ASP A 88 12.90 -17.06 -5.08
N ARG A 89 13.14 -16.13 -4.16
CA ARG A 89 12.12 -15.25 -3.60
C ARG A 89 12.35 -13.83 -4.08
N ARG A 90 11.33 -13.21 -4.64
CA ARG A 90 11.35 -11.81 -5.06
C ARG A 90 10.23 -11.04 -4.36
N VAL A 91 10.61 -10.10 -3.51
CA VAL A 91 9.66 -9.18 -2.88
C VAL A 91 9.19 -8.16 -3.92
N MET A 92 7.89 -7.91 -3.96
CA MET A 92 7.28 -6.85 -4.75
C MET A 92 7.26 -5.56 -3.93
N GLU A 93 7.70 -4.46 -4.53
CA GLU A 93 7.85 -3.18 -3.85
C GLU A 93 6.53 -2.40 -3.92
N PHE A 94 6.12 -1.82 -2.78
CA PHE A 94 4.81 -1.17 -2.60
C PHE A 94 4.54 -0.05 -3.61
N GLU A 95 5.57 0.74 -3.92
CA GLU A 95 5.51 1.88 -4.83
C GLU A 95 5.43 1.51 -6.31
N HIS A 96 5.61 0.23 -6.65
CA HIS A 96 5.57 -0.25 -8.02
C HIS A 96 4.22 -0.83 -8.38
N GLU A 97 3.82 -0.59 -9.63
CA GLU A 97 2.65 -1.22 -10.23
C GLU A 97 2.89 -2.72 -10.43
N VAL A 98 1.84 -3.52 -10.27
CA VAL A 98 1.92 -4.97 -10.46
C VAL A 98 2.35 -5.34 -11.87
N GLU A 99 2.05 -4.49 -12.87
CA GLU A 99 2.51 -4.65 -14.25
C GLU A 99 4.03 -4.90 -14.35
N ARG A 100 4.83 -4.23 -13.52
CA ARG A 100 6.30 -4.41 -13.51
C ARG A 100 6.73 -5.84 -13.22
N TYR A 101 5.87 -6.60 -12.55
CA TYR A 101 6.10 -7.98 -12.17
C TYR A 101 5.34 -8.98 -13.05
N LYS A 102 4.53 -8.51 -14.01
CA LYS A 102 3.69 -9.33 -14.89
C LYS A 102 4.44 -10.52 -15.49
N ASP A 103 5.63 -10.30 -16.04
CA ASP A 103 6.43 -11.40 -16.62
C ASP A 103 6.80 -12.47 -15.59
N SER A 104 7.04 -12.06 -14.34
CA SER A 104 7.28 -12.99 -13.23
C SER A 104 6.00 -13.62 -12.69
N LEU A 105 4.82 -13.10 -13.00
CA LEU A 105 3.54 -13.62 -12.54
C LEU A 105 2.89 -14.56 -13.57
N VAL A 106 3.12 -14.32 -14.87
CA VAL A 106 2.60 -15.16 -15.98
C VAL A 106 3.33 -16.49 -16.08
N ILE A 107 4.59 -16.57 -15.63
CA ILE A 107 5.33 -17.84 -15.61
C ILE A 107 4.58 -18.77 -14.64
N SER A 108 3.89 -19.76 -15.20
CA SER A 108 2.88 -20.61 -14.55
C SER A 108 3.37 -21.47 -13.39
N SER A 109 4.64 -21.34 -13.01
CA SER A 109 5.28 -22.05 -11.91
C SER A 109 5.55 -21.16 -10.70
N ASN A 110 5.15 -19.88 -10.76
CA ASN A 110 5.44 -18.92 -9.73
C ASN A 110 4.26 -18.76 -8.77
N ILE A 111 4.56 -18.88 -7.48
CA ILE A 111 3.61 -18.72 -6.39
C ILE A 111 3.69 -17.29 -5.88
N VAL A 112 2.55 -16.65 -5.69
CA VAL A 112 2.49 -15.37 -4.98
C VAL A 112 2.17 -15.65 -3.53
N GLN A 113 2.91 -15.03 -2.61
CA GLN A 113 2.69 -15.19 -1.18
C GLN A 113 2.53 -13.80 -0.56
N LEU A 114 1.42 -13.60 0.14
CA LEU A 114 1.28 -12.49 1.06
C LEU A 114 1.90 -12.90 2.39
N VAL A 115 3.02 -12.28 2.73
CA VAL A 115 3.78 -12.53 3.95
C VAL A 115 3.41 -11.48 4.98
N HIS A 116 3.09 -11.91 6.19
CA HIS A 116 2.99 -11.03 7.34
C HIS A 116 4.36 -10.99 8.05
N ASN A 117 5.10 -9.92 7.85
CA ASN A 117 6.41 -9.66 8.43
C ASN A 117 6.37 -8.42 9.33
N PRO A 118 6.01 -8.55 10.62
CA PRO A 118 5.90 -7.42 11.56
C PRO A 118 7.24 -6.73 11.92
N LYS A 119 8.31 -7.04 11.17
CA LYS A 119 9.66 -6.44 11.31
C LYS A 119 10.01 -5.50 10.15
N SER A 120 9.15 -5.34 9.15
CA SER A 120 9.33 -4.38 8.04
C SER A 120 9.03 -2.93 8.45
N SER A 121 9.24 -2.57 9.72
CA SER A 121 9.49 -1.16 10.04
C SER A 121 10.85 -0.80 9.47
N ASN A 122 10.90 -0.49 8.17
CA ASN A 122 12.01 0.24 7.60
C ASN A 122 11.95 1.64 8.22
N THR A 123 12.48 1.74 9.44
CA THR A 123 12.99 3.00 9.98
C THR A 123 14.02 3.48 8.97
N GLN A 124 13.56 4.22 7.98
CA GLN A 124 14.33 5.29 7.40
C GLN A 124 14.53 6.30 8.53
N ALA A 125 15.43 5.97 9.46
CA ALA A 125 15.94 6.91 10.42
C ALA A 125 16.50 8.07 9.58
N PRO A 126 16.01 9.30 9.74
CA PRO A 126 16.65 10.42 9.11
C PRO A 126 18.08 10.43 9.63
N ASN A 127 19.03 10.29 8.71
CA ASN A 127 20.45 10.33 9.01
C ASN A 127 20.76 11.76 9.48
N LEU A 128 20.57 12.03 10.78
CA LEU A 128 21.02 13.25 11.44
C LEU A 128 22.54 13.16 11.63
N GLY A 129 23.25 13.09 10.51
CA GLY A 129 24.68 13.31 10.46
C GLY A 129 24.96 14.78 10.73
N SER A 130 25.72 15.02 11.80
CA SER A 130 26.43 16.27 12.14
C SER A 130 25.64 17.42 12.80
N LEU A 131 25.35 17.27 14.09
CA LEU A 131 25.44 18.40 15.04
C LEU A 131 26.69 18.22 15.91
N GLY A 132 27.85 18.41 15.28
CA GLY A 132 29.12 18.56 15.98
C GLY A 132 29.22 19.98 16.53
N ILE A 133 28.61 20.23 17.68
CA ILE A 133 28.85 21.44 18.47
C ILE A 133 30.22 21.25 19.14
N ALA A 134 31.28 21.74 18.50
CA ALA A 134 32.59 21.84 19.11
C ALA A 134 32.61 23.06 20.05
N LEU A 135 32.35 22.80 21.33
CA LEU A 135 32.70 23.70 22.43
C LEU A 135 34.17 23.46 22.79
N LYS A 136 35.06 24.37 22.39
CA LYS A 136 36.17 24.84 23.24
C LYS A 136 36.80 26.11 22.72
#